data_AF-A0A2J8N8U0-F1
#
_entry.id   AF-A0A2J8N8U0-F1
#
_cell.length_a   1.000
_cell.length_b   1.000
_cell.length_c   1.000
_cell.angle_alpha   90.00
_cell.angle_beta   90.00
_cell.angle_gamma   90.00
#
_symmetry.space_group_name_H-M   'P 1'
#
loop_
_entity.id
_entity.type
_entity.pdbx_description
1 polymer ?
#
loop_
_entity_poly.entity_id
_entity_poly.type
_entity_poly.pdbx_seq_one_letter_code
_entity_poly.pdbx_strand_id
1 'polypeptide(L)' 'MRRVTLFLNGSPKNGKVVAVYGTLSDLLSVASSKLGIKATSVYNGKGGLIDDIALIRSSDRF' A
#
# COMPACT_ATOMS: atom_id res chain seq x y z
N MET A 1 -8.26 -10.24 -7.82
CA MET A 1 -7.84 -9.80 -6.48
C MET A 1 -6.32 -9.74 -6.44
N ARG A 2 -5.71 -8.66 -5.92
CA ARG A 2 -4.25 -8.53 -5.77
C ARG A 2 -3.91 -8.41 -4.28
N ARG A 3 -3.02 -9.24 -3.77
CA ARG A 3 -2.59 -9.21 -2.36
C ARG A 3 -1.24 -8.51 -2.27
N VAL A 4 -1.08 -7.53 -1.40
CA VAL A 4 0.17 -6.75 -1.24
C VAL A 4 0.57 -6.67 0.21
N THR A 5 1.82 -6.31 0.47
CA THR A 5 2.28 -5.99 1.83
C THR A 5 2.60 -4.50 1.92
N LEU A 6 1.93 -3.81 2.85
CA LEU A 6 2.15 -2.39 3.12
C LEU A 6 3.06 -2.19 4.33
N PHE A 7 3.98 -1.26 4.25
CA PHE A 7 4.90 -0.88 5.32
C PHE A 7 4.69 0.59 5.71
N LEU A 8 5.04 0.91 6.95
CA LEU A 8 5.13 2.31 7.37
C LEU A 8 6.41 2.89 6.77
N ASN A 9 6.34 4.10 6.19
CA ASN A 9 7.53 4.77 5.68
C ASN A 9 8.60 4.90 6.78
N GLY A 10 9.85 4.56 6.45
CA GLY A 10 10.96 4.51 7.40
C GLY A 10 11.06 3.23 8.24
N SER A 11 10.15 2.26 8.07
CA SER A 11 10.21 0.97 8.78
C SER A 11 10.03 -0.23 7.83
N PRO A 12 11.05 -1.10 7.67
CA PRO A 12 10.91 -2.33 6.90
C PRO A 12 10.22 -3.46 7.69
N LYS A 13 9.72 -3.19 8.91
CA LYS A 13 9.15 -4.18 9.83
C LYS A 13 7.64 -3.95 10.01
N ASN A 14 6.94 -4.99 10.50
CA ASN A 14 5.50 -4.95 10.82
C ASN A 14 4.58 -4.67 9.62
N GLY A 15 4.98 -5.13 8.43
CA GLY A 15 4.18 -5.01 7.23
C GLY A 15 2.78 -5.62 7.37
N LYS A 16 1.78 -4.99 6.77
CA LYS A 16 0.39 -5.42 6.78
C LYS A 16 0.03 -6.02 5.44
N VAL A 17 -0.35 -7.28 5.43
CA VAL A 17 -0.86 -7.95 4.23
C VAL A 17 -2.29 -7.52 4.03
N VAL A 18 -2.56 -6.89 2.89
CA VAL A 18 -3.89 -6.39 2.53
C VAL A 18 -4.22 -6.83 1.12
N ALA A 19 -5.51 -6.86 0.81
CA ALA A 19 -5.96 -7.05 -0.55
C ALA A 19 -6.37 -5.70 -1.16
N VAL A 20 -6.02 -5.54 -2.43
CA VAL A 20 -6.21 -4.33 -3.20
C VAL A 20 -7.44 -4.50 -4.09
N TYR A 21 -8.37 -3.57 -3.96
CA TYR A 21 -9.64 -3.51 -4.70
C TYR A 21 -9.99 -2.04 -4.96
N GLY A 22 -10.88 -1.82 -5.94
CA GLY A 22 -11.47 -0.50 -6.19
C GLY A 22 -10.44 0.51 -6.69
N THR A 23 -10.31 1.62 -5.96
CA THR A 23 -9.53 2.80 -6.33
C THR A 23 -8.30 2.97 -5.45
N LEU A 24 -7.42 3.92 -5.80
CA LEU A 24 -6.29 4.29 -4.95
C LEU A 24 -6.76 4.83 -3.58
N SER A 25 -7.88 5.55 -3.54
CA SER A 25 -8.47 6.06 -2.30
C SER A 25 -8.92 4.93 -1.35
N ASP A 26 -9.40 3.82 -1.89
CA ASP A 26 -9.74 2.63 -1.10
C ASP A 26 -8.48 2.02 -0.48
N LEU A 27 -7.40 1.91 -1.27
CA LEU A 27 -6.11 1.42 -0.77
C LEU A 27 -5.53 2.33 0.33
N LEU A 28 -5.58 3.65 0.16
CA LEU A 28 -5.13 4.62 1.17
C LEU A 28 -5.96 4.53 2.45
N SER A 29 -7.27 4.31 2.33
CA SER A 29 -8.16 4.12 3.48
C SER A 29 -7.82 2.85 4.25
N VAL A 30 -7.57 1.74 3.55
CA VAL A 30 -7.10 0.47 4.15
C VAL A 30 -5.73 0.64 4.79
N ALA A 31 -4.79 1.30 4.12
CA ALA A 31 -3.45 1.58 4.65
C ALA A 31 -3.54 2.39 5.95
N SER A 32 -4.34 3.45 5.96
CA SER A 32 -4.58 4.30 7.14
C SER A 32 -5.09 3.47 8.32
N SER A 33 -6.13 2.66 8.09
CA SER A 33 -6.72 1.82 9.13
C SER A 33 -5.76 0.75 9.65
N LYS A 34 -5.06 0.02 8.78
CA LYS A 34 -4.22 -1.12 9.16
C LYS A 34 -2.87 -0.72 9.76
N LEU A 35 -2.34 0.43 9.36
CA LEU A 35 -1.08 0.96 9.86
C LEU A 35 -1.28 1.98 11.00
N GLY A 36 -2.51 2.43 11.25
CA GLY A 36 -2.81 3.39 12.33
C GLY A 36 -2.29 4.80 12.04
N ILE A 37 -2.32 5.23 10.78
CA ILE A 37 -1.82 6.54 10.33
C ILE A 37 -2.82 7.22 9.40
N LYS A 38 -2.57 8.49 9.04
CA LYS A 38 -3.24 9.16 7.93
C LYS A 38 -2.41 8.97 6.65
N ALA A 39 -2.69 7.93 5.89
CA ALA A 39 -2.00 7.67 4.63
C ALA A 39 -2.51 8.60 3.52
N THR A 40 -1.58 9.25 2.81
CA THR A 40 -1.89 10.15 1.67
C THR A 40 -1.29 9.67 0.36
N SER A 41 -0.24 8.84 0.44
CA SER A 41 0.55 8.38 -0.71
C SER A 41 1.08 6.98 -0.43
N VAL A 42 1.31 6.21 -1.49
CA VAL A 42 1.93 4.87 -1.44
C VAL A 42 3.10 4.87 -2.42
N TYR A 43 4.23 4.28 -2.02
CA TYR A 43 5.43 4.20 -2.84
C TYR A 43 5.87 2.76 -2.98
N ASN A 44 6.46 2.37 -4.10
CA ASN A 44 7.11 1.08 -4.21
C ASN A 44 8.47 1.08 -3.48
N GLY A 45 9.08 -0.10 -3.34
CA GLY A 45 10.40 -0.25 -2.71
C GLY A 45 11.58 0.47 -3.41
N LYS A 46 11.35 1.10 -4.57
CA LYS A 46 12.33 1.95 -5.27
C LYS A 46 12.05 3.45 -5.10
N GLY A 47 11.04 3.82 -4.31
CA GLY A 47 10.63 5.22 -4.11
C GLY A 47 9.70 5.78 -5.20
N GLY A 48 9.22 4.94 -6.13
CA GLY A 48 8.25 5.37 -7.14
C GLY A 48 6.86 5.50 -6.53
N LEU A 49 6.23 6.68 -6.68
CA LEU A 49 4.85 6.91 -6.27
C LEU A 49 3.91 6.00 -7.07
N ILE A 50 2.92 5.43 -6.38
CA ILE A 50 1.82 4.70 -7.01
C ILE A 50 0.63 5.64 -7.15
N ASP A 51 0.36 6.06 -8.38
CA ASP A 51 -0.74 6.94 -8.77
C ASP A 51 -1.94 6.16 -9.34
N ASP A 52 -1.72 4.95 -9.85
CA ASP A 52 -2.78 4.05 -10.32
C ASP A 52 -2.64 2.63 -9.74
N ILE A 53 -3.75 2.11 -9.20
CA ILE A 53 -3.90 0.73 -8.75
C ILE A 53 -3.56 -0.28 -9.86
N ALA A 54 -3.76 0.07 -11.13
CA ALA A 54 -3.43 -0.78 -12.27
C ALA A 54 -1.96 -1.23 -12.27
N LEU A 55 -1.05 -0.42 -11.73
CA LEU A 55 0.40 -0.68 -11.64
C LEU A 55 0.78 -1.73 -10.60
N ILE A 56 -0.09 -1.98 -9.61
CA ILE A 56 0.17 -2.89 -8.50
C ILE A 56 0.05 -4.33 -8.97
N ARG A 57 0.99 -5.21 -8.61
CA ARG A 57 0.89 -6.66 -8.84
C ARG A 57 0.70 -7.43 -7.55
N SER A 58 0.22 -8.67 -7.67
CA SER A 58 0.10 -9.53 -6.50
C SER A 58 1.49 -9.87 -5.96
N SER A 59 1.62 -9.87 -4.64
CA SER A 59 2.85 -10.04 -3.86
C SER A 59 3.80 -8.83 -3.84
N ASP A 60 3.41 -7.71 -4.41
CA ASP A 60 4.18 -6.46 -4.31
C ASP A 60 4.27 -5.96 -2.85
N ARG A 61 5.33 -5.18 -2.61
CA ARG A 61 5.65 -4.55 -1.32
C ARG A 61 5.74 -3.03 -1.51
N PHE A 62 4.99 -2.29 -0.68
CA PHE A 62 4.91 -0.83 -0.68
C PHE A 62 5.14 -0.27 0.72
#